data_AF-C5K6T5-F1
#
_entry.id   AF-C5K6T5-F1
#
_cell.length_a   1.000
_cell.length_b   1.000
_cell.length_c   1.000
_cell.angle_alpha   90.00
_cell.angle_beta   90.00
_cell.angle_gamma   90.00
#
_symmetry.space_group_name_H-M   'P 1'
#
loop_
_entity.id
_entity.type
_entity.pdbx_description
1 polymer ?
#
loop_
_entity_poly.entity_id
_entity_poly.type
_entity_poly.pdbx_seq_one_letter_code
_entity_poly.pdbx_strand_id
1 'polypeptide(L)' 'MSPRSHVCRYLSQHTTRCIAIDGIRFVIDSGKVEELSVDAGSSTRRLAEQWITLASADQRKGRSGRTGPGQYYRM' A
#
# COMPACT_ATOMS: atom_id res chain seq x y z
N MET A 1 26.10 19.21 -4.91
CA MET A 1 25.27 18.21 -4.21
C MET A 1 23.84 18.74 -4.20
N SER A 2 22.93 18.13 -4.97
CA SER A 2 21.51 18.53 -5.00
C SER A 2 20.83 18.07 -3.71
N PRO A 3 19.98 18.89 -3.05
CA PRO A 3 19.24 18.45 -1.88
C PRO A 3 18.36 17.26 -2.27
N ARG A 4 18.48 16.14 -1.56
CA ARG A 4 17.63 14.97 -1.76
C ARG A 4 16.19 15.39 -1.42
N SER A 5 15.41 15.74 -2.44
CA SER A 5 13.99 15.99 -2.30
C SER A 5 13.33 14.76 -1.71
N HIS A 6 12.74 14.89 -0.52
CA HIS A 6 11.91 13.84 0.07
C HIS A 6 10.61 13.76 -0.74
N VAL A 7 10.49 12.76 -1.60
CA VAL A 7 9.29 12.55 -2.42
C VAL A 7 8.31 11.69 -1.62
N CYS A 8 7.25 12.30 -1.11
CA CYS A 8 6.11 11.57 -0.56
C CYS A 8 5.18 11.19 -1.72
N ARG A 9 5.07 9.90 -2.05
CA ARG A 9 4.12 9.41 -3.07
C ARG A 9 3.05 8.58 -2.40
N TYR A 10 1.79 8.96 -2.61
CA TYR A 10 0.64 8.15 -2.24
C TYR A 10 0.47 7.04 -3.28
N LEU A 11 0.52 5.78 -2.84
CA LEU A 11 0.28 4.63 -3.71
C LEU A 11 -1.07 4.01 -3.32
N SER A 12 -2.08 4.21 -4.18
CA SER A 12 -3.27 3.35 -4.14
C SER A 12 -2.90 1.99 -4.72
N GLN A 13 -3.42 0.95 -4.09
CA GLN A 13 -3.05 -0.44 -4.30
C GLN A 13 -4.02 -1.11 -5.26
N HIS A 14 -4.10 -0.52 -6.45
CA HIS A 14 -4.94 -1.03 -7.54
C HIS A 14 -4.35 -2.28 -8.23
N THR A 15 -3.23 -2.81 -7.76
CA THR A 15 -2.63 -4.02 -8.34
C THR A 15 -1.79 -4.76 -7.30
N THR A 16 -1.93 -6.09 -7.29
CA THR A 16 -1.08 -7.05 -6.58
C THR A 16 0.39 -6.97 -6.98
N ARG A 17 0.74 -6.19 -8.01
CA ARG A 17 2.12 -5.98 -8.46
C ARG A 17 2.58 -4.53 -8.29
N CYS A 18 3.45 -4.37 -7.32
CA CYS A 18 4.16 -3.16 -6.95
C CYS A 18 4.72 -2.37 -8.14
N ILE A 19 4.32 -1.09 -8.25
CA ILE A 19 5.17 -0.06 -8.87
C ILE A 19 6.39 0.11 -7.94
N ALA A 20 7.57 -0.21 -8.46
CA ALA A 20 8.83 -0.09 -7.73
C ALA A 20 9.34 1.35 -7.85
N ILE A 21 9.07 2.16 -6.84
CA ILE A 21 9.72 3.47 -6.71
C ILE A 21 11.03 3.27 -5.96
N ASP A 22 12.11 3.84 -6.47
CA ASP A 22 13.41 3.82 -5.81
C ASP A 22 13.45 4.79 -4.64
N GLY A 23 14.16 4.40 -3.57
CA GLY A 23 14.40 5.27 -2.42
C GLY A 23 13.25 5.38 -1.41
N ILE A 24 12.23 4.52 -1.48
CA ILE A 24 11.23 4.44 -0.39
C ILE A 24 11.94 3.98 0.89
N ARG A 25 11.81 4.77 1.96
CA ARG A 25 12.35 4.47 3.30
C ARG A 25 11.29 4.40 4.38
N PHE A 26 10.13 4.98 4.13
CA PHE A 26 9.02 5.06 5.07
C PHE A 26 7.77 4.58 4.37
N VAL A 27 7.07 3.63 4.99
CA VAL A 27 5.76 3.17 4.56
C VAL A 27 4.80 3.39 5.72
N ILE A 28 3.71 4.10 5.43
CA ILE A 28 2.60 4.32 6.34
C ILE A 28 1.43 3.51 5.80
N ASP A 29 0.94 2.56 6.58
CA ASP A 29 -0.13 1.64 6.19
C ASP A 29 -1.33 1.78 7.12
N SER A 30 -2.50 2.08 6.55
CA SER A 30 -3.77 2.12 7.28
C SER A 30 -4.30 0.73 7.67
N GLY A 31 -3.70 -0.34 7.13
CA GLY A 31 -4.19 -1.70 7.32
C GLY A 31 -5.46 -2.01 6.54
N LYS A 32 -5.94 -1.08 5.71
CA LYS A 32 -7.18 -1.22 4.93
C LYS A 32 -6.94 -1.08 3.44
N VAL A 33 -7.92 -1.50 2.66
CA VAL A 33 -7.96 -1.39 1.20
C VAL A 33 -9.40 -1.13 0.78
N GLU A 34 -9.58 -0.35 -0.28
CA GLU A 34 -10.86 -0.20 -0.93
C GLU A 34 -10.95 -1.21 -2.07
N GLU A 35 -11.84 -2.20 -1.94
CA GLU A 35 -12.02 -3.26 -2.92
C GLU A 35 -13.45 -3.28 -3.46
N LEU A 36 -13.59 -3.74 -4.70
CA LEU A 36 -14.89 -3.98 -5.32
C LEU A 36 -15.58 -5.14 -4.61
N SER A 37 -16.62 -4.82 -3.84
CA SER A 37 -17.53 -5.77 -3.22
C SER A 37 -18.79 -5.92 -4.07
N VAL A 38 -19.28 -7.17 -4.16
CA VAL A 38 -20.52 -7.50 -4.88
C VAL A 38 -21.58 -7.84 -3.86
N ASP A 39 -22.69 -7.10 -3.84
CA ASP A 39 -23.84 -7.48 -3.02
C ASP A 39 -24.55 -8.67 -3.69
N ALA A 40 -24.53 -9.82 -3.01
CA ALA A 40 -25.08 -11.08 -3.51
C ALA A 40 -26.58 -11.03 -3.87
N GLY A 41 -27.32 -10.07 -3.31
CA GLY A 41 -28.75 -9.89 -3.56
C GLY A 41 -29.13 -8.89 -4.65
N SER A 42 -28.21 -8.02 -5.10
CA SER A 42 -28.56 -6.90 -5.99
C SER A 42 -27.72 -6.81 -7.26
N SER A 43 -26.79 -7.73 -7.50
CA SER A 43 -25.81 -7.70 -8.61
C SER A 43 -25.04 -6.37 -8.74
N THR A 44 -25.11 -5.53 -7.71
CA THR A 44 -24.52 -4.20 -7.68
C THR A 44 -23.10 -4.32 -7.15
N ARG A 45 -22.17 -3.65 -7.83
CA ARG A 45 -20.78 -3.55 -7.41
C ARG A 45 -20.57 -2.22 -6.71
N ARG A 46 -19.93 -2.25 -5.55
CA ARG A 46 -19.56 -1.06 -4.79
C ARG A 46 -18.11 -1.16 -4.33
N LEU A 47 -17.46 -0.02 -4.22
CA LEU A 47 -16.18 0.08 -3.53
C LEU A 47 -16.46 0.05 -2.03
N ALA A 48 -15.85 -0.89 -1.34
CA ALA A 48 -16.02 -1.09 0.10
C ALA A 48 -14.65 -1.16 0.76
N GLU A 49 -14.51 -0.48 1.89
CA GLU A 49 -13.32 -0.55 2.71
C GLU A 49 -13.26 -1.91 3.44
N GLN A 50 -12.13 -2.60 3.31
CA GLN A 50 -11.89 -3.90 3.93
C GLN A 50 -10.51 -3.97 4.56
N TRP A 51 -10.37 -4.84 5.56
CA TRP A 51 -9.08 -5.14 6.18
C TRP A 51 -8.21 -5.97 5.25
N ILE A 52 -6.91 -5.72 5.33
CA ILE A 52 -5.94 -6.35 4.44
C ILE A 52 -5.51 -7.68 5.02
N THR A 53 -5.16 -8.62 4.14
CA THR A 53 -4.58 -9.89 4.59
C THR A 53 -3.20 -9.69 5.19
N LEU A 54 -2.76 -10.63 6.03
CA LEU A 54 -1.40 -10.64 6.58
C LEU A 54 -0.34 -10.62 5.46
N ALA A 55 -0.54 -11.43 4.41
CA ALA A 55 0.34 -11.44 3.24
C ALA A 55 0.43 -10.08 2.54
N SER A 56 -0.68 -9.34 2.47
CA SER A 56 -0.69 -7.98 1.92
C SER A 56 0.08 -7.00 2.80
N ALA A 57 -0.07 -7.10 4.13
CA ALA A 57 0.68 -6.29 5.08
C ALA A 57 2.20 -6.55 4.96
N ASP A 58 2.62 -7.81 4.83
CA ASP A 58 4.02 -8.18 4.65
C ASP A 58 4.59 -7.63 3.33
N GLN A 59 3.81 -7.70 2.25
CA GLN A 59 4.19 -7.12 0.96
C GLN A 59 4.37 -5.59 1.06
N ARG A 60 3.50 -4.88 1.81
CA ARG A 60 3.62 -3.43 2.05
C ARG A 60 4.85 -3.10 2.89
N LYS A 61 5.10 -3.84 3.96
CA LYS A 61 6.28 -3.72 4.81
C LYS A 61 7.57 -3.87 4.02
N GLY A 62 7.63 -4.84 3.10
CA GLY A 62 8.80 -5.07 2.25
C GLY A 62 9.22 -3.87 1.38
N ARG A 63 8.31 -2.92 1.13
CA ARG A 63 8.62 -1.74 0.29
C ARG A 63 9.59 -0.76 0.95
N SER A 64 9.59 -0.64 2.27
CA SER A 64 10.49 0.30 2.97
C SER A 64 11.94 -0.17 3.01
N GLY A 65 12.18 -1.49 2.92
CA GLY A 65 13.48 -2.12 3.11
C GLY A 65 14.31 -2.35 1.85
N ARG A 66 13.81 -1.97 0.66
CA ARG A 66 14.38 -2.44 -0.62
C ARG A 66 15.79 -1.93 -0.91
N THR A 67 16.08 -0.66 -0.58
CA THR A 67 17.38 -0.02 -0.85
C THR A 67 18.14 0.29 0.44
N GLY A 68 17.83 -0.43 1.52
CA GLY A 68 18.45 -0.30 2.85
C GLY A 68 17.41 -0.10 3.97
N PRO A 69 17.85 0.22 5.21
CA PRO A 69 16.99 0.20 6.40
C PRO A 69 15.69 1.02 6.32
N GLY A 70 14.55 0.35 6.19
CA GLY A 70 13.23 0.98 6.12
C GLY A 70 12.50 1.03 7.45
N GLN A 71 11.54 1.95 7.57
CA GLN A 71 10.55 1.95 8.65
C GLN A 71 9.16 1.70 8.08
N TYR A 72 8.38 0.92 8.83
CA TYR A 72 7.01 0.56 8.49
C TYR A 72 6.13 0.87 9.70
N TYR A 73 5.13 1.72 9.50
CA TYR A 73 4.15 2.09 10.52
C TYR A 73 2.79 1.60 10.08
N ARG A 74 2.17 0.78 10.94
CA ARG A 74 0.79 0.33 10.78
C ARG A 74 -0.06 1.01 11.84
N MET A 75 -1.17 1.63 11.42
CA MET A 75 -2.18 2.21 12.31
C MET A 75 -3.30 1.23 12.62
#